data_AF-A0A4Z0PTK3-F1
#
_entry.id   AF-A0A4Z0PTK3-F1
#
_cell.length_a   1.000
_cell.length_b   1.000
_cell.length_c   1.000
_cell.angle_alpha   90.00
_cell.angle_beta   90.00
_cell.angle_gamma   90.00
#
_symmetry.space_group_name_H-M   'P 1'
#
loop_
_entity.id
_entity.type
_entity.pdbx_description
1 polymer ?
#
loop_
_entity_poly.entity_id
_entity_poly.type
_entity_poly.pdbx_seq_one_letter_code
_entity_poly.pdbx_strand_id
1 'polypeptide(L)'
;PSPRRRQRQMWIRDSAALLCRNINELLHIQCPATEVVWLCLFLKECRHYRQRIDASPDCGVILIAHGATTATSQAQYVNRVLERELFSAIDMPFEQSVHDTLETLTQMIQTRQYRRLILLVDIGSLIHFGSTISKLFQIDVLLMPNITLTSLLEVGLDLSYETSDLPQLTALLQSKNIPCQLCTPQQESGGKVLDISGSSGM
;
A
#
# COMPACT_ATOMS: atom_id res chain seq x y z
N PRO A 1 -31.92 5.43 -12.34
CA PRO A 1 -30.45 5.33 -12.12
C PRO A 1 -29.88 6.65 -11.57
N SER A 2 -29.04 6.58 -10.53
CA SER A 2 -28.45 7.80 -9.94
C SER A 2 -27.62 8.59 -10.97
N PRO A 3 -27.55 9.92 -10.90
CA PRO A 3 -26.82 10.76 -11.86
C PRO A 3 -25.36 10.31 -12.02
N ARG A 4 -24.71 9.94 -10.91
CA ARG A 4 -23.35 9.35 -10.89
C ARG A 4 -23.23 8.05 -11.67
N ARG A 5 -24.26 7.19 -11.70
CA ARG A 5 -24.26 5.93 -12.48
C ARG A 5 -24.35 6.19 -13.99
N ARG A 6 -25.14 7.17 -14.41
CA ARG A 6 -25.24 7.55 -15.83
C ARG A 6 -23.94 8.15 -16.36
N GLN A 7 -23.34 9.06 -15.61
CA GLN A 7 -22.07 9.70 -15.98
C GLN A 7 -20.94 8.68 -16.07
N ARG A 8 -20.95 7.64 -15.21
CA ARG A 8 -20.00 6.53 -15.25
C ARG A 8 -20.17 5.59 -16.44
N GLN A 9 -21.40 5.30 -16.86
CA GLN A 9 -21.66 4.47 -18.05
C GLN A 9 -21.30 5.21 -19.33
N MET A 10 -21.52 6.51 -19.36
CA MET A 10 -21.14 7.39 -20.47
C MET A 10 -19.62 7.38 -20.67
N TRP A 11 -18.85 7.59 -19.58
CA TRP A 11 -17.38 7.55 -19.63
C TRP A 11 -16.83 6.23 -20.18
N ILE A 12 -17.33 5.07 -19.73
CA ILE A 12 -16.83 3.76 -20.20
C ILE A 12 -17.01 3.60 -21.71
N ARG A 13 -18.19 3.99 -22.22
CA ARG A 13 -18.49 3.92 -23.65
C ARG A 13 -17.61 4.87 -24.45
N ASP A 14 -17.43 6.10 -23.96
CA ASP A 14 -16.64 7.11 -24.65
C ASP A 14 -15.15 6.73 -24.66
N SER A 15 -14.61 6.13 -23.59
CA SER A 15 -13.26 5.57 -23.53
C SER A 15 -13.07 4.38 -24.48
N ALA A 16 -14.04 3.47 -24.57
CA ALA A 16 -14.00 2.35 -25.51
C ALA A 16 -13.98 2.84 -26.97
N ALA A 17 -14.83 3.82 -27.30
CA ALA A 17 -14.86 4.43 -28.62
C ALA A 17 -13.55 5.15 -28.98
N LEU A 18 -12.93 5.84 -28.00
CA LEU A 18 -11.63 6.48 -28.17
C LEU A 18 -10.52 5.45 -28.43
N LEU A 19 -10.50 4.35 -27.68
CA LEU A 19 -9.56 3.25 -27.90
C LEU A 19 -9.68 2.66 -29.31
N CYS A 20 -10.90 2.36 -29.78
CA CYS A 20 -11.12 1.88 -31.15
C CYS A 20 -10.63 2.87 -32.21
N ARG A 21 -10.80 4.18 -31.99
CA ARG A 21 -10.29 5.22 -32.90
C ARG A 21 -8.76 5.21 -32.94
N ASN A 22 -8.11 5.23 -31.79
CA ASN A 22 -6.65 5.19 -31.70
C ASN A 22 -6.08 3.92 -32.35
N ILE A 23 -6.72 2.77 -32.16
CA ILE A 23 -6.33 1.50 -32.79
C ILE A 23 -6.44 1.60 -34.32
N ASN A 24 -7.54 2.14 -34.85
CA ASN A 24 -7.73 2.33 -36.28
C ASN A 24 -6.69 3.27 -36.88
N GLU A 25 -6.36 4.37 -36.20
CA GLU A 25 -5.36 5.33 -36.65
C GLU A 25 -3.93 4.77 -36.63
N LEU A 26 -3.56 4.04 -35.56
CA LEU A 26 -2.21 3.51 -35.38
C LEU A 26 -1.93 2.26 -36.21
N LEU A 27 -2.92 1.38 -36.37
CA LEU A 27 -2.74 0.08 -37.01
C LEU A 27 -3.39 0.02 -38.40
N HIS A 28 -4.03 1.10 -38.85
CA HIS A 28 -4.73 1.19 -40.13
C HIS A 28 -5.78 0.08 -40.35
N ILE A 29 -6.46 -0.36 -39.27
CA ILE A 29 -7.51 -1.39 -39.30
C ILE A 29 -8.88 -0.83 -38.93
N GLN A 30 -9.90 -1.16 -39.72
CA GLN A 30 -11.27 -0.80 -39.37
C GLN A 30 -11.77 -1.64 -38.19
N CYS A 31 -11.90 -1.00 -37.03
CA CYS A 31 -12.41 -1.64 -35.82
C CYS A 31 -13.95 -1.81 -35.92
N PRO A 32 -14.48 -3.06 -35.93
CA PRO A 32 -15.92 -3.30 -36.01
C PRO A 32 -16.68 -2.68 -34.82
N ALA A 33 -17.95 -2.30 -35.03
CA ALA A 33 -18.78 -1.74 -33.96
C ALA A 33 -18.96 -2.70 -32.76
N THR A 34 -18.82 -4.01 -32.98
CA THR A 34 -18.83 -5.04 -31.94
C THR A 34 -17.64 -4.95 -30.99
N GLU A 35 -16.48 -4.46 -31.45
CA GLU A 35 -15.28 -4.28 -30.60
C GLU A 35 -15.48 -3.18 -29.56
N VAL A 36 -16.22 -2.12 -29.90
CA VAL A 36 -16.60 -1.09 -28.91
C VAL A 36 -17.40 -1.72 -27.76
N VAL A 37 -18.28 -2.67 -28.07
CA VAL A 37 -19.07 -3.41 -27.06
C VAL A 37 -18.15 -4.30 -26.21
N TRP A 38 -17.23 -5.03 -26.84
CA TRP A 38 -16.25 -5.86 -26.12
C TRP A 38 -15.34 -5.04 -25.21
N LEU A 39 -14.81 -3.92 -25.68
CA LEU A 39 -14.01 -2.99 -24.87
C LEU A 39 -14.84 -2.37 -23.75
N CYS A 40 -16.11 -2.04 -23.98
CA CYS A 40 -17.00 -1.60 -22.90
C CYS A 40 -17.16 -2.67 -21.81
N LEU A 41 -17.35 -3.93 -22.20
CA LEU A 41 -17.45 -5.05 -21.25
C LEU A 41 -16.14 -5.25 -20.51
N PHE A 42 -15.01 -5.24 -21.21
CA PHE A 42 -13.67 -5.36 -20.64
C PHE A 42 -13.38 -4.23 -19.64
N LEU A 43 -13.55 -2.97 -20.03
CA LEU A 43 -13.34 -1.82 -19.14
C LEU A 43 -14.26 -1.84 -17.92
N LYS A 44 -15.50 -2.31 -18.09
CA LYS A 44 -16.45 -2.51 -16.98
C LYS A 44 -15.97 -3.61 -16.04
N GLU A 45 -15.43 -4.71 -16.56
CA GLU A 45 -14.88 -5.80 -15.76
C GLU A 45 -13.59 -5.40 -15.04
N CYS A 46 -12.62 -4.76 -15.71
CA CYS A 46 -11.40 -4.21 -15.09
C CYS A 46 -11.73 -3.22 -13.96
N ARG A 47 -12.82 -2.48 -14.11
CA ARG A 47 -13.31 -1.57 -13.08
C ARG A 47 -13.97 -2.33 -11.93
N HIS A 48 -14.81 -3.32 -12.21
CA HIS A 48 -15.42 -4.15 -11.17
C HIS A 48 -14.36 -4.90 -10.38
N TYR A 49 -13.34 -5.43 -11.04
CA TYR A 49 -12.18 -6.04 -10.42
C TYR A 49 -11.46 -5.08 -9.47
N ARG A 50 -11.13 -3.87 -9.93
CA ARG A 50 -10.57 -2.80 -9.07
C ARG A 50 -11.45 -2.49 -7.86
N GLN A 51 -12.77 -2.38 -8.06
CA GLN A 51 -13.72 -2.09 -6.98
C GLN A 51 -13.88 -3.25 -5.97
N ARG A 52 -13.66 -4.50 -6.39
CA ARG A 52 -13.67 -5.66 -5.48
C ARG A 52 -12.43 -5.69 -4.58
N ILE A 53 -11.27 -5.28 -5.11
CA ILE A 53 -10.04 -5.11 -4.30
C ILE A 53 -10.26 -4.06 -3.21
N ASP A 54 -10.96 -2.97 -3.52
CA ASP A 54 -11.22 -1.88 -2.56
C ASP A 54 -12.28 -2.24 -1.48
N ALA A 55 -13.07 -3.31 -1.65
CA ALA A 55 -14.25 -3.59 -0.82
C ALA A 55 -13.94 -4.26 0.53
N SER A 56 -12.74 -4.82 0.70
CA SER A 56 -12.19 -5.22 2.01
C SER A 56 -10.71 -5.57 1.82
N PRO A 57 -9.80 -4.60 1.88
CA PRO A 57 -8.39 -4.95 1.86
C PRO A 57 -8.09 -5.60 3.22
N ASP A 58 -8.08 -6.93 3.24
CA ASP A 58 -7.51 -7.73 4.32
C ASP A 58 -6.05 -7.28 4.63
N CYS A 59 -5.42 -6.52 3.72
CA CYS A 59 -4.12 -5.90 3.85
C CYS A 59 -4.22 -4.38 4.09
N GLY A 60 -3.84 -3.91 5.28
CA GLY A 60 -3.69 -2.48 5.54
C GLY A 60 -2.37 -1.93 5.00
N VAL A 61 -2.33 -0.68 4.56
CA VAL A 61 -1.09 0.03 4.19
C VAL A 61 -1.00 1.29 5.04
N ILE A 62 -0.05 1.33 5.96
CA ILE A 62 0.08 2.40 6.96
C ILE A 62 1.48 3.02 6.85
N LEU A 63 1.50 4.34 6.69
CA LEU A 63 2.69 5.16 6.75
C LEU A 63 2.80 5.81 8.13
N ILE A 64 3.95 5.65 8.78
CA ILE A 64 4.26 6.29 10.06
C ILE A 64 5.54 7.10 9.92
N ALA A 65 5.51 8.36 10.32
CA ALA A 65 6.70 9.21 10.25
C ALA A 65 6.74 10.20 11.41
N HIS A 66 7.95 10.63 11.75
CA HIS A 66 8.20 11.69 12.71
C HIS A 66 7.75 13.05 12.14
N GLY A 67 7.36 13.93 13.06
CA GLY A 67 6.83 15.26 12.75
C GLY A 67 5.31 15.28 12.78
N ALA A 68 4.75 16.49 12.69
CA ALA A 68 3.32 16.70 12.89
C ALA A 68 2.46 16.34 11.67
N THR A 69 3.02 16.33 10.47
CA THR A 69 2.27 16.17 9.20
C THR A 69 3.02 15.41 8.12
N THR A 70 4.19 14.85 8.41
CA THR A 70 5.06 14.22 7.40
C THR A 70 4.38 13.02 6.75
N ALA A 71 3.84 12.10 7.55
CA ALA A 71 3.15 10.92 7.05
C ALA A 71 1.85 11.32 6.35
N THR A 72 1.05 12.17 7.00
CA THR A 72 -0.25 12.57 6.45
C THR A 72 -0.12 13.30 5.13
N SER A 73 0.81 14.25 5.01
CA SER A 73 1.00 15.02 3.77
C SER A 73 1.47 14.13 2.60
N GLN A 74 2.41 13.22 2.83
CA GLN A 74 2.89 12.30 1.80
C GLN A 74 1.81 11.29 1.38
N ALA A 75 1.11 10.69 2.34
CA ALA A 75 0.02 9.76 2.04
C ALA A 75 -1.10 10.44 1.25
N GLN A 76 -1.49 11.66 1.63
CA GLN A 76 -2.49 12.45 0.89
C GLN A 76 -2.04 12.75 -0.54
N TYR A 77 -0.78 13.16 -0.73
CA TYR A 77 -0.24 13.43 -2.05
C TYR A 77 -0.27 12.19 -2.95
N VAL A 78 0.24 11.06 -2.45
CA VAL A 78 0.31 9.81 -3.24
C VAL A 78 -1.08 9.26 -3.53
N ASN A 79 -1.98 9.24 -2.55
CA ASN A 79 -3.38 8.86 -2.76
C ASN A 79 -4.07 9.74 -3.82
N ARG A 80 -3.75 11.04 -3.85
CA ARG A 80 -4.28 11.97 -4.86
C ARG A 80 -3.71 11.69 -6.24
N VAL A 81 -2.41 11.46 -6.36
CA VAL A 81 -1.74 11.14 -7.63
C VAL A 81 -2.25 9.82 -8.22
N LEU A 82 -2.46 8.82 -7.37
CA LEU A 82 -2.96 7.49 -7.78
C LEU A 82 -4.49 7.44 -7.92
N GLU A 83 -5.19 8.51 -7.54
CA GLU A 83 -6.66 8.60 -7.47
C GLU A 83 -7.30 7.46 -6.63
N ARG A 84 -6.62 7.00 -5.58
CA ARG A 84 -7.04 5.90 -4.71
C ARG A 84 -6.67 6.16 -3.26
N GLU A 85 -7.51 5.73 -2.32
CA GLU A 85 -7.23 5.80 -0.87
C GLU A 85 -6.48 4.54 -0.43
N LEU A 86 -5.18 4.47 -0.77
CA LEU A 86 -4.33 3.31 -0.47
C LEU A 86 -3.65 3.43 0.90
N PHE A 87 -3.01 4.58 1.14
CA PHE A 87 -2.20 4.80 2.34
C PHE A 87 -3.02 5.45 3.45
N SER A 88 -3.02 4.83 4.63
CA SER A 88 -3.35 5.48 5.90
C SER A 88 -2.07 6.07 6.51
N ALA A 89 -2.20 7.11 7.32
CA ALA A 89 -1.06 7.80 7.92
C ALA A 89 -1.19 7.93 9.44
N ILE A 90 -0.06 7.87 10.14
CA ILE A 90 0.09 8.20 11.55
C ILE A 90 1.31 9.11 11.68
N ASP A 91 1.09 10.35 12.10
CA ASP A 91 2.16 11.28 12.42
C ASP A 91 2.61 11.09 13.87
N MET A 92 3.91 11.20 14.12
CA MET A 92 4.50 11.19 15.45
C MET A 92 5.16 12.55 15.74
N PRO A 93 4.41 13.52 16.31
CA PRO A 93 4.97 14.78 16.80
C PRO A 93 6.10 14.56 17.81
N PHE A 94 6.97 15.55 17.96
CA PHE A 94 8.17 15.43 18.81
C PHE A 94 7.84 15.16 20.29
N GLU A 95 6.71 15.68 20.75
CA GLU A 95 6.23 15.52 22.13
C GLU A 95 5.59 14.14 22.38
N GLN A 96 5.25 13.40 21.33
CA GLN A 96 4.59 12.11 21.43
C GLN A 96 5.61 10.98 21.64
N SER A 97 5.31 10.08 22.58
CA SER A 97 6.18 8.94 22.80
C SER A 97 5.99 7.87 21.73
N VAL A 98 7.05 7.09 21.49
CA VAL A 98 7.00 5.92 20.60
C VAL A 98 5.92 4.93 21.04
N HIS A 99 5.67 4.80 22.34
CA HIS A 99 4.67 3.90 22.88
C HIS A 99 3.25 4.32 22.50
N ASP A 100 2.94 5.61 22.60
CA ASP A 100 1.62 6.16 22.25
C ASP A 100 1.33 5.99 20.75
N THR A 101 2.36 6.16 19.91
CA THR A 101 2.27 5.89 18.46
C THR A 101 1.99 4.42 18.17
N LEU A 102 2.64 3.50 18.90
CA LEU A 102 2.39 2.07 18.78
C LEU A 102 0.97 1.70 19.23
N GLU A 103 0.45 2.34 20.28
CA GLU A 103 -0.93 2.13 20.73
C GLU A 103 -1.93 2.61 19.67
N THR A 104 -1.69 3.79 19.08
CA THR A 104 -2.50 4.34 17.99
C THR A 104 -2.54 3.37 16.79
N LEU A 105 -1.38 2.82 16.41
CA LEU A 105 -1.29 1.81 15.35
C LEU A 105 -2.09 0.54 15.72
N THR A 106 -1.94 0.05 16.95
CA THR A 106 -2.61 -1.15 17.46
C THR A 106 -4.14 -0.98 17.42
N GLN A 107 -4.66 0.15 17.88
CA GLN A 107 -6.09 0.48 17.82
C GLN A 107 -6.60 0.54 16.38
N MET A 108 -5.82 1.12 15.46
CA MET A 108 -6.17 1.19 14.04
C MET A 108 -6.29 -0.21 13.43
N ILE A 109 -5.33 -1.10 13.70
CA ILE A 109 -5.32 -2.48 13.21
C ILE A 109 -6.53 -3.26 13.74
N GLN A 110 -6.85 -3.14 15.04
CA GLN A 110 -8.00 -3.79 15.65
C GLN A 110 -9.33 -3.32 15.05
N THR A 111 -9.49 -2.01 14.91
CA THR A 111 -10.74 -1.40 14.40
C THR A 111 -11.00 -1.80 12.95
N ARG A 112 -9.93 -1.88 12.14
CA ARG A 112 -10.02 -2.22 10.71
C ARG A 112 -9.96 -3.73 10.45
N GLN A 113 -9.64 -4.53 11.46
CA GLN A 113 -9.47 -5.99 11.38
C GLN A 113 -8.53 -6.43 10.25
N TYR A 114 -7.39 -5.73 10.10
CA TYR A 114 -6.40 -6.10 9.10
C TYR A 114 -5.84 -7.50 9.39
N ARG A 115 -5.78 -8.35 8.35
CA ARG A 115 -5.18 -9.69 8.40
C ARG A 115 -3.73 -9.72 7.93
N ARG A 116 -3.31 -8.67 7.22
CA ARG A 116 -1.95 -8.43 6.71
C ARG A 116 -1.68 -6.92 6.78
N LEU A 117 -0.41 -6.55 6.90
CA LEU A 117 -0.05 -5.13 7.00
C LEU A 117 1.20 -4.83 6.17
N ILE A 118 1.17 -3.72 5.45
CA ILE A 118 2.36 -3.07 4.88
C ILE A 118 2.61 -1.83 5.72
N LEU A 119 3.74 -1.82 6.43
CA LEU A 119 4.11 -0.76 7.34
C LEU A 119 5.31 -0.01 6.78
N LEU A 120 5.08 1.26 6.43
CA LEU A 120 6.09 2.16 5.89
C LEU A 120 6.53 3.10 7.01
N VAL A 121 7.83 3.20 7.25
CA VAL A 121 8.38 4.04 8.33
C VAL A 121 9.53 4.90 7.83
N ASP A 122 9.68 6.10 8.37
CA ASP A 122 10.80 6.97 8.04
C ASP A 122 12.11 6.43 8.61
N ILE A 123 12.32 6.48 9.93
CA ILE A 123 13.58 6.19 10.62
C ILE A 123 13.35 5.75 12.08
N GLY A 124 14.45 5.34 12.73
CA GLY A 124 14.52 5.23 14.19
C GLY A 124 13.79 4.03 14.77
N SER A 125 13.22 4.21 15.96
CA SER A 125 12.56 3.15 16.75
C SER A 125 11.33 2.54 16.05
N LEU A 126 10.74 3.26 15.09
CA LEU A 126 9.58 2.80 14.31
C LEU A 126 9.89 1.53 13.50
N ILE A 127 11.16 1.28 13.17
CA ILE A 127 11.60 0.06 12.47
C ILE A 127 11.26 -1.20 13.30
N HIS A 128 11.15 -1.11 14.62
CA HIS A 128 10.77 -2.24 15.47
C HIS A 128 9.27 -2.54 15.50
N PHE A 129 8.43 -1.66 14.94
CA PHE A 129 6.97 -1.86 14.95
C PHE A 129 6.58 -3.08 14.11
N GLY A 130 7.27 -3.34 13.01
CA GLY A 130 6.95 -4.48 12.12
C GLY A 130 6.95 -5.82 12.85
N SER A 131 8.04 -6.13 13.57
CA SER A 131 8.15 -7.38 14.34
C SER A 131 7.24 -7.40 15.56
N THR A 132 7.03 -6.25 16.22
CA THR A 132 6.15 -6.13 17.38
C THR A 132 4.69 -6.43 17.01
N ILE A 133 4.19 -5.80 15.94
CA ILE A 133 2.83 -5.97 15.44
C ILE A 133 2.60 -7.39 14.92
N SER A 134 3.56 -7.94 14.17
CA SER A 134 3.44 -9.31 13.66
C SER A 134 3.25 -10.33 14.79
N LYS A 135 4.00 -10.19 15.88
CA LYS A 135 3.85 -11.06 17.07
C LYS A 135 2.57 -10.79 17.85
N LEU A 136 2.19 -9.53 18.02
CA LEU A 136 1.01 -9.15 18.81
C LEU A 136 -0.30 -9.60 18.16
N PHE A 137 -0.41 -9.46 16.84
CA PHE A 137 -1.62 -9.74 16.08
C PHE A 137 -1.61 -11.08 15.34
N GLN A 138 -0.47 -11.79 15.32
CA GLN A 138 -0.29 -13.03 14.57
C GLN A 138 -0.62 -12.86 13.08
N ILE A 139 -0.15 -11.75 12.50
CA ILE A 139 -0.31 -11.40 11.09
C ILE A 139 1.04 -11.20 10.42
N ASP A 140 1.07 -11.34 9.10
CA ASP A 140 2.23 -10.99 8.30
C ASP A 140 2.32 -9.47 8.14
N VAL A 141 3.50 -8.92 8.43
CA VAL A 141 3.79 -7.49 8.31
C VAL A 141 4.97 -7.29 7.39
N LEU A 142 4.78 -6.62 6.27
CA LEU A 142 5.86 -6.15 5.42
C LEU A 142 6.31 -4.76 5.89
N LEU A 143 7.50 -4.69 6.49
CA LEU A 143 8.11 -3.44 6.95
C LEU A 143 8.97 -2.82 5.85
N MET A 144 8.83 -1.53 5.62
CA MET A 144 9.62 -0.74 4.68
C MET A 144 10.24 0.46 5.41
N PRO A 145 11.54 0.43 5.74
CA PRO A 145 12.24 1.55 6.36
C PRO A 145 12.73 2.59 5.34
N ASN A 146 13.14 3.77 5.82
CA ASN A 146 13.77 4.83 5.02
C ASN A 146 12.90 5.31 3.87
N ILE A 147 11.61 5.48 4.13
CA ILE A 147 10.64 5.80 3.09
C ILE A 147 10.89 7.19 2.51
N THR A 148 10.83 7.25 1.19
CA THR A 148 10.85 8.48 0.40
C THR A 148 9.56 8.60 -0.39
N LEU A 149 9.24 9.81 -0.87
CA LEU A 149 8.06 10.00 -1.71
C LEU A 149 8.09 9.12 -2.98
N THR A 150 9.27 8.88 -3.55
CA THR A 150 9.42 7.99 -4.71
C THR A 150 9.09 6.54 -4.36
N SER A 151 9.57 6.05 -3.20
CA SER A 151 9.24 4.70 -2.74
C SER A 151 7.73 4.52 -2.49
N LEU A 152 7.05 5.54 -1.96
CA LEU A 152 5.60 5.50 -1.74
C LEU A 152 4.82 5.44 -3.07
N LEU A 153 5.22 6.24 -4.06
CA LEU A 153 4.61 6.19 -5.39
C LEU A 153 4.82 4.82 -6.04
N GLU A 154 6.03 4.27 -5.96
CA GLU A 154 6.36 2.98 -6.54
C GLU A 154 5.54 1.85 -5.90
N VAL A 155 5.53 1.77 -4.56
CA VAL A 155 4.72 0.79 -3.83
C VAL A 155 3.23 0.97 -4.11
N GLY A 156 2.75 2.21 -4.17
CA GLY A 156 1.35 2.50 -4.48
C GLY A 156 0.95 2.09 -5.89
N LEU A 157 1.85 2.19 -6.87
CA LEU A 157 1.67 1.68 -8.22
C LEU A 157 1.64 0.14 -8.21
N ASP A 158 2.64 -0.50 -7.58
CA ASP A 158 2.72 -1.97 -7.51
C ASP A 158 1.45 -2.54 -6.89
N LEU A 159 1.02 -2.02 -5.73
CA LEU A 159 -0.24 -2.40 -5.07
C LEU A 159 -1.50 -2.11 -5.91
N SER A 160 -1.40 -1.16 -6.85
CA SER A 160 -2.52 -0.83 -7.74
C SER A 160 -2.64 -1.79 -8.93
N TYR A 161 -1.53 -2.33 -9.41
CA TYR A 161 -1.46 -3.10 -10.65
C TYR A 161 -1.27 -4.59 -10.42
N GLU A 162 -0.48 -5.00 -9.43
CA GLU A 162 -0.09 -6.40 -9.25
C GLU A 162 -0.02 -6.80 -7.77
N THR A 163 -0.65 -7.94 -7.50
CA THR A 163 -0.55 -8.77 -6.29
C THR A 163 -0.83 -8.11 -4.93
N SER A 164 -1.80 -8.68 -4.21
CA SER A 164 -2.00 -8.40 -2.79
C SER A 164 -1.13 -9.31 -1.90
N ASP A 165 -0.27 -10.16 -2.47
CA ASP A 165 0.52 -11.14 -1.72
C ASP A 165 1.86 -10.56 -1.27
N LEU A 166 2.13 -10.58 0.05
CA LEU A 166 3.28 -9.91 0.63
C LEU A 166 4.63 -10.53 0.21
N PRO A 167 4.80 -11.86 0.12
CA PRO A 167 6.05 -12.45 -0.35
C PRO A 167 6.38 -12.06 -1.79
N GLN A 168 5.39 -12.03 -2.68
CA GLN A 168 5.58 -11.61 -4.07
C GLN A 168 5.95 -10.12 -4.15
N LEU A 169 5.24 -9.27 -3.40
CA LEU A 169 5.56 -7.84 -3.32
C LEU A 169 6.98 -7.62 -2.77
N THR A 170 7.40 -8.41 -1.77
CA THR A 170 8.76 -8.35 -1.20
C THR A 170 9.82 -8.65 -2.26
N ALA A 171 9.65 -9.73 -3.04
CA ALA A 171 10.58 -10.08 -4.10
C ALA A 171 10.66 -8.99 -5.19
N LEU A 172 9.52 -8.38 -5.52
CA LEU A 172 9.45 -7.29 -6.49
C LEU A 172 10.18 -6.04 -5.99
N LEU A 173 9.94 -5.63 -4.74
CA LEU A 173 10.62 -4.48 -4.12
C LEU A 173 12.13 -4.70 -4.00
N GLN A 174 12.56 -5.92 -3.66
CA GLN A 174 13.97 -6.29 -3.64
C GLN A 174 14.62 -6.19 -5.01
N SER A 175 13.93 -6.59 -6.08
CA SER A 175 14.46 -6.44 -7.45
C SER A 175 14.64 -4.97 -7.87
N LYS A 176 13.88 -4.06 -7.25
CA LYS A 176 13.98 -2.61 -7.42
C LYS A 176 14.94 -1.92 -6.46
N ASN A 177 15.70 -2.68 -5.65
CA ASN A 177 16.58 -2.18 -4.57
C ASN A 177 15.85 -1.31 -3.52
N ILE A 178 14.57 -1.57 -3.29
CA ILE A 178 13.80 -0.89 -2.23
C ILE A 178 13.93 -1.70 -0.94
N PRO A 179 14.45 -1.12 0.16
CA PRO A 179 14.64 -1.85 1.40
C PRO A 179 13.29 -2.27 2.00
N CYS A 180 13.16 -3.56 2.28
CA CYS A 180 11.96 -4.12 2.90
C CYS A 180 12.29 -5.41 3.68
N GLN A 181 11.49 -5.70 4.70
CA GLN A 181 11.60 -6.88 5.53
C GLN A 181 10.21 -7.46 5.81
N LEU A 182 9.99 -8.70 5.42
CA LEU A 182 8.79 -9.44 5.78
C LEU A 182 8.94 -10.00 7.20
N CYS A 183 8.10 -9.54 8.14
CA CYS A 183 7.99 -10.07 9.48
C CYS A 183 6.82 -11.06 9.53
N THR A 184 7.14 -12.32 9.85
CA THR A 184 6.13 -13.37 10.07
C THR A 184 6.08 -13.72 11.56
N PRO A 185 4.94 -14.22 12.06
CA PRO A 185 4.79 -14.55 13.49
C PRO A 185 5.79 -15.58 14.02
N GLN A 186 6.38 -16.38 13.12
CA GLN A 186 7.30 -17.48 13.42
C GLN A 186 8.79 -17.09 13.38
N GLN A 187 9.14 -15.87 12.96
CA GLN A 187 10.54 -15.43 12.99
C GLN A 187 10.97 -14.99 14.40
N GLU A 188 11.75 -15.84 15.05
CA GLU A 188 12.58 -15.43 16.19
C GLU A 188 13.63 -14.42 15.74
N SER A 189 13.76 -13.34 16.51
CA SER A 189 14.82 -12.36 16.37
C SER A 189 16.16 -13.02 16.66
N GLY A 190 16.89 -13.40 15.62
CA GLY A 190 18.32 -13.74 15.68
C GLY A 190 19.20 -12.52 15.98
N GLY A 191 18.82 -11.69 16.95
CA GLY A 191 19.66 -10.64 17.49
C GLY A 191 20.49 -11.22 18.62
N LYS A 192 21.78 -11.45 18.36
CA LYS A 192 22.75 -11.75 19.42
C LYS A 192 22.71 -10.61 20.45
N VAL A 193 22.15 -10.87 21.62
CA VAL A 193 22.30 -10.02 22.79
C VAL A 193 23.78 -10.12 23.18
N LEU A 194 24.53 -9.03 22.98
CA LEU A 194 25.88 -8.91 23.49
C LEU A 194 25.76 -8.55 24.97
N ASP A 195 25.81 -9.57 25.82
CA ASP A 195 25.82 -9.41 27.27
C ASP A 195 27.21 -8.90 27.70
N ILE A 196 27.39 -7.58 27.75
CA ILE A 196 28.58 -6.98 28.34
C ILE A 196 28.36 -6.95 29.85
N SER A 197 28.58 -8.09 30.50
CA SER A 197 28.76 -8.15 31.94
C SER A 197 30.04 -7.37 32.29
N GLY A 198 29.87 -6.20 32.91
CA GLY A 198 30.95 -5.36 33.38
C GLY A 198 31.74 -6.02 34.51
N SER A 199 33.06 -6.10 34.34
CA SER A 199 33.99 -6.25 35.46
C SER A 199 34.59 -4.88 35.76
N SER A 200 33.99 -4.19 36.74
CA SER A 200 34.63 -3.10 37.47
C SER A 200 34.81 -3.54 38.91
N GLY A 201 36.03 -3.37 39.44
CA GLY A 201 36.45 -3.70 40.80
C GLY A 201 36.96 -5.15 40.93
N MET A 202 38.18 -5.44 41.39
CA MET A 202 39.16 -4.69 42.18
C MET A 202 40.58 -5.13 41.83
#